data_AF-A0A7S3VZE3-F1
#
_entry.id   AF-A0A7S3VZE3-F1
#
_cell.length_a   1.000
_cell.length_b   1.000
_cell.length_c   1.000
_cell.angle_alpha   90.00
_cell.angle_beta   90.00
_cell.angle_gamma   90.00
#
_symmetry.space_group_name_H-M   'P 1'
#
loop_
_entity.id
_entity.type
_entity.pdbx_description
1 polymer ?
#
loop_
_entity_poly.entity_id
_entity_poly.type
_entity_poly.pdbx_seq_one_letter_code
_entity_poly.pdbx_strand_id
1 'polypeptide(L)'
;PVRPGLVDCIKGPNPFDQVSPTPWECQALGDRSPGKATECADMKENCLDVKCCKASGAMCYKKNETWGECKPSCTEGPDVMSADPGDWECKAMGPMKQGAAPW
;
A
#
# COMPACT_ATOMS: atom_id res chain seq x y z
N PRO A 1 12.54 -4.92 -14.37
CA PRO A 1 13.33 -3.76 -13.89
C PRO A 1 13.66 -3.92 -12.41
N VAL A 2 14.95 -4.15 -12.11
CA VAL A 2 15.49 -4.25 -10.75
C VAL A 2 15.35 -2.88 -10.08
N ARG A 3 14.68 -2.80 -8.93
CA ARG A 3 14.61 -1.57 -8.14
C ARG A 3 15.99 -1.35 -7.48
N PRO A 4 16.71 -0.26 -7.78
CA PRO A 4 18.01 -0.01 -7.18
C PRO A 4 17.81 0.34 -5.70
N GLY A 5 18.44 -0.42 -4.79
CA GLY A 5 18.49 -0.08 -3.36
C GLY A 5 17.90 -1.11 -2.39
N LEU A 6 17.29 -2.20 -2.87
CA LEU A 6 16.98 -3.33 -1.99
C LEU A 6 18.24 -4.18 -1.87
N VAL A 7 18.94 -4.08 -0.74
CA VAL A 7 20.03 -5.01 -0.42
C VAL A 7 19.49 -6.43 -0.56
N ASP A 8 20.14 -7.21 -1.41
CA ASP A 8 19.87 -8.63 -1.55
C ASP A 8 19.93 -9.26 -0.15
N CYS A 9 18.91 -10.07 0.14
CA CYS A 9 18.80 -11.01 1.26
C CYS A 9 20.00 -11.06 2.24
N ILE A 10 19.75 -10.81 3.53
CA ILE A 10 20.77 -10.85 4.59
C ILE A 10 20.72 -12.18 5.35
N LYS A 11 21.65 -13.11 5.08
CA LYS A 11 21.72 -14.40 5.81
C LYS A 11 21.86 -14.18 7.32
N GLY A 12 21.15 -14.96 8.12
CA GLY A 12 21.32 -14.97 9.58
C GLY A 12 20.04 -15.38 10.31
N PRO A 13 20.09 -15.65 11.62
CA PRO A 13 18.87 -15.83 12.41
C PRO A 13 18.10 -14.50 12.51
N ASN A 14 16.77 -14.54 12.41
CA ASN A 14 15.95 -13.38 12.73
C ASN A 14 15.98 -13.19 14.26
N PRO A 15 16.55 -12.10 14.80
CA PRO A 15 16.67 -11.90 16.25
C PRO A 15 15.32 -11.83 16.98
N PHE A 16 14.24 -11.59 16.24
CA PHE A 16 12.88 -11.48 16.75
C PHE A 16 12.07 -12.78 16.58
N ASP A 17 12.61 -13.77 15.86
CA ASP A 17 11.96 -15.08 15.72
C ASP A 17 12.39 -15.99 16.88
N GLN A 18 11.58 -16.03 17.93
CA GLN A 18 11.78 -16.92 19.08
C GLN A 18 11.33 -18.36 18.80
N VAL A 19 10.60 -18.60 17.70
CA VAL A 19 10.00 -19.90 17.37
C VAL A 19 10.95 -20.71 16.48
N SER A 20 11.66 -20.03 15.59
CA SER A 20 12.58 -20.63 14.63
C SER A 20 13.93 -19.91 14.64
N PRO A 21 14.78 -20.15 15.66
CA PRO A 21 16.11 -19.54 15.75
C PRO A 21 17.10 -20.03 14.67
N THR A 22 16.69 -20.98 13.81
CA THR A 22 17.52 -21.43 12.69
C THR A 22 17.75 -20.29 11.69
N PRO A 23 19.00 -20.02 11.29
CA PRO A 23 19.31 -19.01 10.30
C PRO A 23 18.61 -19.28 8.97
N TRP A 24 18.08 -18.23 8.35
CA TRP A 24 17.58 -18.33 6.99
C TRP A 24 18.74 -18.15 6.00
N GLU A 25 18.73 -18.97 4.95
CA GLU A 25 19.65 -18.85 3.83
C GLU A 25 19.04 -18.03 2.71
N CYS A 26 19.89 -17.34 1.96
CA CYS A 26 19.51 -16.55 0.80
C CYS A 26 19.36 -17.36 -0.49
N GLN A 27 18.96 -18.62 -0.34
CA GLN A 27 18.77 -19.48 -1.49
C GLN A 27 17.49 -19.07 -2.21
N ALA A 28 17.61 -18.69 -3.48
CA ALA A 28 16.44 -18.50 -4.34
C ALA A 28 15.71 -19.85 -4.47
N LEU A 29 14.46 -19.90 -4.02
CA LEU A 29 13.62 -21.11 -4.08
C LEU A 29 12.93 -21.29 -5.45
N GLY A 30 13.16 -20.38 -6.38
CA GLY A 30 12.59 -20.40 -7.73
C GLY A 30 12.50 -19.00 -8.32
N ASP A 31 12.08 -18.93 -9.58
CA ASP A 31 11.76 -17.66 -10.23
C ASP A 31 10.52 -17.04 -9.62
N ARG A 32 10.49 -15.71 -9.58
CA ARG A 32 9.27 -14.99 -9.21
C ARG A 32 8.22 -15.28 -10.26
N SER A 33 7.03 -15.68 -9.83
CA SER A 33 5.88 -15.83 -10.72
C SER A 33 5.69 -14.56 -11.55
N PRO A 34 5.49 -14.67 -12.87
CA PRO A 34 5.23 -13.51 -13.71
C PRO A 34 3.92 -12.85 -13.25
N GLY A 35 4.06 -11.74 -12.54
CA GLY A 35 2.95 -10.88 -12.14
C GLY A 35 2.99 -9.59 -12.94
N LYS A 36 1.89 -9.24 -13.60
CA LYS A 36 1.72 -7.87 -14.09
C LYS A 36 1.62 -6.97 -12.86
N ALA A 37 2.51 -5.98 -12.75
CA ALA A 37 2.39 -4.99 -11.70
C ALA A 37 1.05 -4.26 -11.89
N THR A 38 0.18 -4.33 -10.89
CA THR A 38 -1.04 -3.51 -10.87
C THR A 38 -0.62 -2.05 -10.74
N GLU A 39 -0.97 -1.24 -11.73
CA GLU A 39 -0.80 0.22 -11.65
C GLU A 39 -1.89 0.77 -10.74
N CYS A 40 -1.49 1.08 -9.50
CA CYS A 40 -2.35 1.73 -8.52
C CYS A 40 -2.04 3.23 -8.44
N ALA A 41 -3.00 4.01 -7.94
CA ALA A 41 -2.83 5.44 -7.75
C ALA A 41 -1.84 5.74 -6.62
N ASP A 42 -1.04 6.79 -6.80
CA ASP A 42 -0.28 7.41 -5.72
C ASP A 42 -1.20 8.22 -4.78
N MET A 43 -0.67 8.66 -3.63
CA MET A 43 -1.49 9.35 -2.60
C MET A 43 -2.26 10.56 -3.11
N LYS A 44 -1.73 11.29 -4.10
CA LYS A 44 -2.31 12.53 -4.65
C LYS A 44 -2.93 12.35 -6.04
N GLU A 45 -3.05 11.11 -6.50
CA GLU A 45 -3.66 10.79 -7.79
C GLU A 45 -5.12 10.40 -7.62
N ASN A 46 -5.91 10.63 -8.66
CA ASN A 46 -7.29 10.18 -8.66
C ASN A 46 -7.34 8.65 -8.68
N CYS A 47 -7.91 8.06 -7.65
CA CYS A 47 -7.96 6.62 -7.49
C CYS A 47 -9.30 6.00 -7.94
N LEU A 48 -10.25 6.76 -8.47
CA LEU A 48 -11.58 6.25 -8.84
C LEU A 48 -11.57 5.21 -9.98
N ASP A 49 -10.64 5.36 -10.93
CA ASP A 49 -10.51 4.45 -12.07
C ASP A 49 -9.85 3.12 -11.67
N VAL A 50 -8.71 3.21 -10.98
CA VAL A 50 -7.88 2.04 -10.59
C VAL A 50 -8.33 1.37 -9.29
N LYS A 51 -9.04 2.11 -8.43
CA LYS A 51 -9.61 1.64 -7.15
C LYS A 51 -8.60 0.97 -6.21
N CYS A 52 -7.32 1.30 -6.35
CA CYS A 52 -6.26 0.80 -5.49
C CYS A 52 -5.18 1.86 -5.27
N CYS A 53 -4.49 1.75 -4.14
CA CYS A 53 -3.44 2.68 -3.72
C CYS A 53 -2.07 2.00 -3.68
N LYS A 54 -1.02 2.72 -4.07
CA LYS A 54 0.37 2.27 -3.96
C LYS A 54 0.86 2.25 -2.50
N ALA A 55 0.45 3.24 -1.72
CA ALA A 55 0.90 3.40 -0.34
C ALA A 55 0.27 2.35 0.58
N SER A 56 1.11 1.68 1.38
CA SER A 56 0.66 0.81 2.46
C SER A 56 -0.10 1.59 3.52
N GLY A 57 -1.14 0.97 4.07
CA GLY A 57 -2.08 1.59 4.98
C GLY A 57 -3.04 2.58 4.32
N ALA A 58 -3.00 2.79 3.01
CA ALA A 58 -3.92 3.68 2.31
C ALA A 58 -5.06 2.91 1.64
N MET A 59 -6.21 3.56 1.55
CA MET A 59 -7.39 3.11 0.82
C MET A 59 -7.90 4.25 -0.07
N CYS A 60 -8.49 3.88 -1.22
CA CYS A 60 -9.10 4.86 -2.10
C CYS A 60 -10.44 5.29 -1.51
N TYR A 61 -10.53 6.56 -1.11
CA TYR A 61 -11.75 7.17 -0.58
C TYR A 61 -12.31 8.17 -1.57
N LYS A 62 -13.60 8.04 -1.88
CA LYS A 62 -14.32 8.97 -2.74
C LYS A 62 -14.56 10.29 -2.00
N LYS A 63 -14.12 11.41 -2.57
CA LYS A 63 -14.52 12.75 -2.12
C LYS A 63 -15.86 13.10 -2.75
N ASN A 64 -15.93 13.03 -4.08
CA ASN A 64 -17.12 13.29 -4.88
C ASN A 64 -17.13 12.39 -6.13
N GLU A 65 -18.10 12.58 -7.04
CA GLU A 65 -18.25 11.73 -8.24
C GLU A 65 -17.03 11.71 -9.17
N THR A 66 -16.22 12.77 -9.16
CA THR A 66 -15.10 12.94 -10.10
C THR A 66 -13.74 12.81 -9.45
N TRP A 67 -13.65 12.79 -8.12
CA TRP A 67 -12.41 12.74 -7.36
C TRP A 67 -12.45 11.73 -6.21
N GLY A 68 -11.47 10.86 -6.18
CA GLY A 68 -11.15 10.00 -5.06
C GLY A 68 -9.67 10.06 -4.78
N GLU A 69 -9.29 10.00 -3.51
CA GLU A 69 -7.90 10.13 -3.08
C GLU A 69 -7.49 8.95 -2.19
N CYS A 70 -6.22 8.60 -2.26
CA CYS A 70 -5.63 7.55 -1.45
C CYS A 70 -5.28 8.09 -0.05
N LYS A 71 -6.11 7.79 0.94
CA LYS A 71 -5.92 8.21 2.34
C LYS A 71 -5.91 7.01 3.30
N PRO A 72 -5.20 7.10 4.44
CA PRO A 72 -5.24 6.05 5.46
C PRO A 72 -6.55 5.99 6.23
N SER A 73 -7.21 7.14 6.37
CA SER A 73 -8.53 7.28 6.97
C SER A 73 -9.28 8.41 6.27
N CYS A 74 -10.61 8.37 6.35
CA CYS A 74 -11.49 9.40 5.82
C CYS A 74 -12.61 9.67 6.83
N THR A 75 -12.96 10.94 7.00
CA THR A 75 -14.07 11.40 7.85
C THR A 75 -15.08 12.12 6.99
N GLU A 76 -16.34 11.71 7.05
CA GLU A 76 -17.42 12.32 6.27
C GLU A 76 -17.59 13.79 6.64
N GLY A 77 -17.87 14.62 5.63
CA GLY A 77 -18.09 16.05 5.77
C GLY A 77 -16.91 16.91 5.33
N PRO A 78 -16.95 18.22 5.61
CA PRO A 78 -15.96 19.17 5.13
C PRO A 78 -14.63 19.00 5.88
N ASP A 79 -13.55 18.78 5.12
CA ASP A 79 -12.20 18.77 5.65
C ASP A 79 -11.71 20.21 5.85
N VAL A 80 -11.95 20.77 7.04
CA VAL A 80 -11.59 22.15 7.41
C VAL A 80 -10.07 22.40 7.42
N MET A 81 -9.26 21.35 7.38
CA MET A 81 -7.80 21.43 7.33
C MET A 81 -7.25 21.36 5.90
N SER A 82 -8.11 21.09 4.92
CA SER A 82 -7.74 21.04 3.50
C SER A 82 -7.93 22.39 2.82
N ALA A 83 -7.11 22.66 1.80
CA ALA A 83 -7.27 23.84 0.94
C ALA A 83 -8.62 23.84 0.20
N ASP A 84 -9.22 22.66 0.01
CA ASP A 84 -10.53 22.47 -0.60
C ASP A 84 -11.48 21.80 0.40
N PRO A 85 -12.22 22.58 1.22
CA PRO A 85 -13.15 22.08 2.24
C PRO A 85 -14.45 21.49 1.66
N GLY A 86 -14.36 20.80 0.52
CA GLY A 86 -15.47 20.08 -0.08
C GLY A 86 -15.89 18.88 0.78
N ASP A 87 -17.19 18.57 0.75
CA ASP A 87 -17.77 17.45 1.47
C ASP A 87 -17.17 16.13 0.97
N TRP A 88 -16.55 15.38 1.88
CA TRP A 88 -16.08 14.04 1.59
C TRP A 88 -17.22 13.04 1.78
N GLU A 89 -17.56 12.29 0.72
CA GLU A 89 -18.43 11.11 0.84
C GLU A 89 -17.76 9.97 1.62
N CYS A 90 -16.42 9.92 1.67
CA CYS A 90 -15.62 8.89 2.35
C CYS A 90 -15.98 7.44 2.01
N LYS A 91 -16.57 7.22 0.83
CA LYS A 91 -16.87 5.87 0.35
C LYS A 91 -15.59 5.14 -0.04
N ALA A 92 -15.34 3.99 0.57
CA ALA A 92 -14.23 3.11 0.22
C ALA A 92 -14.46 2.49 -1.17
N MET A 93 -13.54 2.73 -2.10
CA MET A 93 -13.65 2.27 -3.49
C MET A 93 -12.91 0.96 -3.77
N GLY A 94 -12.04 0.51 -2.86
CA GLY A 94 -11.27 -0.71 -3.00
C GLY A 94 -10.65 -1.17 -1.68
N PRO A 95 -9.89 -2.27 -1.69
CA PRO A 95 -9.29 -2.81 -0.48
C PRO A 95 -8.22 -1.88 0.08
N MET A 96 -8.14 -1.79 1.41
CA MET A 96 -7.01 -1.14 2.06
C MET A 96 -5.73 -1.87 1.69
N LYS A 97 -4.73 -1.12 1.24
CA LYS A 97 -3.44 -1.69 0.91
C LYS A 97 -2.77 -2.09 2.22
N GLN A 98 -2.83 -3.37 2.57
CA GLN A 98 -2.11 -3.86 3.75
C GLN A 98 -0.61 -3.53 3.61
N GLY A 99 0.02 -3.17 4.72
CA GLY A 99 1.48 -3.18 4.80
C GLY A 99 2.03 -4.57 4.48
N ALA A 100 3.34 -4.67 4.29
CA ALA A 100 3.97 -5.98 4.43
C ALA A 100 3.45 -6.61 5.73
N ALA A 101 2.88 -7.82 5.63
CA ALA A 101 2.21 -8.45 6.75
C ALA A 101 3.17 -8.45 7.96
N PRO A 102 2.70 -8.05 9.16
CA PRO A 102 3.43 -8.37 10.37
C PRO A 102 3.36 -9.90 10.46
N TRP A 103 4.48 -10.52 10.12
CA TRP A 103 4.72 -11.96 10.25
C TRP A 103 4.38 -12.44 11.67
#